data_AF-A0A1H5TMI2-F1
#
_entry.id   AF-A0A1H5TMI2-F1
#
_cell.length_a   1.000
_cell.length_b   1.000
_cell.length_c   1.000
_cell.angle_alpha   90.00
_cell.angle_beta   90.00
_cell.angle_gamma   90.00
#
_symmetry.space_group_name_H-M   'P 1'
#
loop_
_entity.id
_entity.type
_entity.pdbx_description
1 polymer ?
#
loop_
_entity_poly.entity_id
_entity_poly.type
_entity_poly.pdbx_seq_one_letter_code
_entity_poly.pdbx_strand_id
1 'polypeptide(L)'
;MKNSKNFFPKASSLVLLAFCFQFPSIAQELRSLSGANSPNDDTNPVWIGNNTLLFTRAFHPQNLGGPTDPGDIWETRKDETGEWGLATHRPDLSTAGYDLVLGLEDVLTLLVLRKEGNQTSLHQFSKFGQDWNYLREVNFPDLDSLGGQVTGRVASGGKLLFLAGKRSGGYGNEDIYLSEKTGTIDWSELQNLGPAINGFGQEMGPFYDPESSQLYFSSNSYPGANGKDILIAKKLGEAWDSWSKPEKWEQISSRGSEASITFISKDEIVWTSTQNSDGFADLMTFSTPVPLVIPSEFVAPVTPEAIIEAPRRPTRVSLPNQSETQTRSIPLSDSTYVYLPMAPITPLEEIVKAEEPISWVIIDAKNNLELPYTLTFIKGVESVDFQGTALISKLKEMGITQVKISSAGYFPKQIFVENLNANGKTVVLLTKAEAGSIVLLEDVNFKRGTAELEGETTEASLSDLALFLKENPQIKIRINGHTDNVGDPGLNKQLSLERAGSVRDFLIDMGVNFENLRISGWGGTRPIASNATEAGRAKNRRVELAVEN
;
A
#
# COMPACT_ATOMS: atom_id res chain seq x y z
N MET A 1 -80.01 -24.30 -50.54
CA MET A 1 -80.19 -25.54 -49.74
C MET A 1 -78.99 -25.71 -48.81
N LYS A 2 -79.27 -25.86 -47.51
CA LYS A 2 -78.53 -26.57 -46.42
C LYS A 2 -77.00 -26.43 -46.25
N ASN A 3 -76.65 -25.84 -45.08
CA ASN A 3 -75.64 -26.22 -44.06
C ASN A 3 -74.58 -27.29 -44.35
N SER A 4 -73.32 -26.98 -44.01
CA SER A 4 -72.56 -27.71 -42.97
C SER A 4 -71.32 -26.91 -42.48
N LYS A 5 -70.80 -27.30 -41.32
CA LYS A 5 -70.05 -26.56 -40.30
C LYS A 5 -68.50 -26.72 -40.32
N ASN A 6 -67.82 -25.76 -39.65
CA ASN A 6 -66.50 -25.79 -38.96
C ASN A 6 -65.24 -25.90 -39.86
N PHE A 7 -64.07 -25.29 -39.62
CA PHE A 7 -63.27 -25.07 -38.39
C PHE A 7 -62.23 -23.91 -38.59
N PHE A 8 -61.81 -23.21 -37.51
CA PHE A 8 -60.77 -22.13 -37.43
C PHE A 8 -59.33 -22.71 -37.28
N PRO A 9 -58.20 -22.01 -37.59
CA PRO A 9 -57.77 -20.79 -36.88
C PRO A 9 -57.00 -19.70 -37.66
N LYS A 10 -56.87 -18.59 -36.95
CA LYS A 10 -56.24 -17.30 -37.27
C LYS A 10 -54.74 -17.43 -37.53
N ALA A 11 -54.26 -16.73 -38.55
CA ALA A 11 -52.90 -16.21 -38.61
C ALA A 11 -52.97 -14.74 -39.01
N SER A 12 -52.94 -13.85 -38.03
CA SER A 12 -52.69 -12.42 -38.25
C SER A 12 -51.25 -12.17 -37.85
N SER A 13 -50.38 -12.05 -38.86
CA SER A 13 -49.01 -11.59 -38.65
C SER A 13 -49.04 -10.13 -38.21
N LEU A 14 -48.76 -9.89 -36.93
CA LEU A 14 -48.47 -8.56 -36.41
C LEU A 14 -47.01 -8.25 -36.76
N VAL A 15 -46.80 -7.41 -37.79
CA VAL A 15 -45.47 -6.88 -38.09
C VAL A 15 -45.19 -5.78 -37.06
N LEU A 16 -44.44 -6.12 -36.01
CA LEU A 16 -43.91 -5.15 -35.07
C LEU A 16 -42.66 -4.52 -35.71
N LEU A 17 -42.79 -3.32 -36.25
CA LEU A 17 -41.67 -2.50 -36.70
C LEU A 17 -40.93 -2.00 -35.44
N ALA A 18 -39.90 -2.73 -35.03
CA ALA A 18 -38.96 -2.27 -34.02
C ALA A 18 -38.12 -1.13 -34.62
N PHE A 19 -38.45 0.11 -34.26
CA PHE A 19 -37.54 1.23 -34.47
C PHE A 19 -36.35 1.06 -33.52
N CYS A 20 -35.26 0.47 -34.01
CA CYS A 20 -33.98 0.52 -33.34
C CYS A 20 -33.43 1.95 -33.46
N PHE A 21 -33.72 2.79 -32.47
CA PHE A 21 -32.95 4.02 -32.26
C PHE A 21 -31.55 3.61 -31.80
N GLN A 22 -30.58 3.63 -32.70
CA GLN A 22 -29.18 3.59 -32.31
C GLN A 22 -28.80 5.00 -31.87
N PHE A 23 -28.82 5.23 -30.55
CA PHE A 23 -28.13 6.37 -29.99
C PHE A 23 -26.62 6.09 -30.09
N PRO A 24 -25.83 6.94 -30.75
CA PRO A 24 -24.38 6.85 -30.59
C PRO A 24 -24.09 7.09 -29.11
N SER A 25 -23.62 6.06 -28.39
CA SER A 25 -22.97 6.32 -27.11
C SER A 25 -21.69 7.07 -27.46
N ILE A 26 -21.66 8.38 -27.23
CA ILE A 26 -20.40 9.11 -27.20
C ILE A 26 -19.67 8.52 -25.99
N ALA A 27 -18.73 7.60 -26.25
CA ALA A 27 -17.83 7.14 -25.21
C ALA A 27 -17.06 8.37 -24.73
N GLN A 28 -17.13 8.65 -23.43
CA GLN A 28 -16.44 9.78 -22.83
C GLN A 28 -14.93 9.55 -22.96
N GLU A 29 -14.27 10.31 -23.82
CA GLU A 29 -12.85 10.14 -24.07
C GLU A 29 -12.07 10.83 -22.96
N LEU A 30 -11.44 10.01 -22.10
CA LEU A 30 -10.51 10.46 -21.07
C LEU A 30 -9.21 10.91 -21.73
N ARG A 31 -8.62 11.98 -21.21
CA ARG A 31 -7.38 12.55 -21.72
C ARG A 31 -6.38 12.73 -20.58
N SER A 32 -5.17 12.22 -20.77
CA SER A 32 -4.01 12.58 -19.94
C SER A 32 -3.71 14.08 -20.09
N LEU A 33 -3.30 14.78 -19.03
CA LEU A 33 -2.85 16.17 -19.13
C LEU A 33 -1.48 16.21 -19.85
N SER A 34 -1.52 16.10 -21.18
CA SER A 34 -0.35 16.14 -22.04
C SER A 34 0.46 17.40 -21.77
N GLY A 35 1.75 17.25 -21.46
CA GLY A 35 2.64 18.34 -21.04
C GLY A 35 2.81 18.44 -19.53
N ALA A 36 1.75 18.17 -18.76
CA ALA A 36 1.84 18.11 -17.30
C ALA A 36 2.45 16.79 -16.84
N ASN A 37 2.02 15.65 -17.39
CA ASN A 37 2.45 14.33 -16.95
C ASN A 37 3.88 13.96 -17.34
N SER A 38 4.45 13.04 -16.58
CA SER A 38 5.79 12.46 -16.71
C SER A 38 5.73 10.92 -16.58
N PRO A 39 6.83 10.21 -16.85
CA PRO A 39 6.94 8.80 -16.52
C PRO A 39 6.99 8.50 -15.01
N ASN A 40 6.93 9.53 -14.15
CA ASN A 40 7.04 9.46 -12.70
C ASN A 40 5.67 9.66 -12.02
N ASP A 41 5.63 9.74 -10.69
CA ASP A 41 4.36 9.79 -9.95
C ASP A 41 3.80 11.21 -9.84
N ASP A 42 2.81 11.52 -10.67
CA ASP A 42 2.17 12.84 -10.73
C ASP A 42 0.83 12.82 -9.96
N THR A 43 0.80 13.48 -8.81
CA THR A 43 -0.29 13.38 -7.82
C THR A 43 -0.73 14.74 -7.28
N ASN A 44 -1.84 14.76 -6.54
CA ASN A 44 -2.33 15.92 -5.80
C ASN A 44 -2.45 17.21 -6.64
N PRO A 45 -3.27 17.23 -7.71
CA PRO A 45 -3.46 18.42 -8.53
C PRO A 45 -4.23 19.48 -7.74
N VAL A 46 -3.70 20.69 -7.64
CA VAL A 46 -4.28 21.84 -6.95
C VAL A 46 -4.45 23.01 -7.91
N TRP A 47 -5.69 23.31 -8.26
CA TRP A 47 -6.02 24.50 -9.03
C TRP A 47 -5.95 25.75 -8.16
N ILE A 48 -5.15 26.73 -8.57
CA ILE A 48 -4.97 28.01 -7.86
C ILE A 48 -5.50 29.21 -8.67
N GLY A 49 -6.24 28.95 -9.76
CA GLY A 49 -6.76 29.98 -10.67
C GLY A 49 -5.69 30.51 -11.63
N ASN A 50 -6.06 31.52 -12.43
CA ASN A 50 -5.20 32.15 -13.44
C ASN A 50 -4.52 31.12 -14.37
N ASN A 51 -5.28 30.12 -14.80
CA ASN A 51 -4.79 29.02 -15.62
C ASN A 51 -3.63 28.23 -15.02
N THR A 52 -3.44 28.25 -13.70
CA THR A 52 -2.31 27.60 -13.03
C THR A 52 -2.77 26.42 -12.19
N LEU A 53 -2.13 25.28 -12.42
CA LEU A 53 -2.27 24.06 -11.65
C LEU A 53 -0.92 23.74 -11.00
N LEU A 54 -0.92 23.60 -9.68
CA LEU A 54 0.20 23.04 -8.94
C LEU A 54 -0.06 21.56 -8.67
N PHE A 55 0.96 20.75 -8.57
CA PHE A 55 0.82 19.32 -8.25
C PHE A 55 2.12 18.79 -7.64
N THR A 56 2.07 17.59 -7.08
CA THR A 56 3.23 16.93 -6.49
C THR A 56 3.76 15.88 -7.47
N ARG A 57 5.07 15.91 -7.75
CA ARG A 57 5.75 14.91 -8.59
C ARG A 57 6.80 14.19 -7.77
N ALA A 58 6.63 12.88 -7.58
CA ALA A 58 7.64 12.04 -6.95
C ALA A 58 8.67 11.53 -7.96
N PHE A 59 9.84 11.16 -7.45
CA PHE A 59 10.88 10.38 -8.12
C PHE A 59 11.46 10.98 -9.40
N HIS A 60 11.43 12.30 -9.55
CA HIS A 60 11.92 12.95 -10.76
C HIS A 60 13.35 13.47 -10.58
N PRO A 61 14.28 13.31 -11.55
CA PRO A 61 15.68 13.70 -11.39
C PRO A 61 15.93 15.19 -11.10
N GLN A 62 14.97 16.06 -11.42
CA GLN A 62 15.03 17.50 -11.13
C GLN A 62 14.51 17.87 -9.75
N ASN A 63 13.90 16.93 -9.01
CA ASN A 63 13.51 17.19 -7.63
C ASN A 63 14.75 17.51 -6.78
N LEU A 64 14.58 18.28 -5.70
CA LEU A 64 15.71 18.74 -4.88
C LEU A 64 16.40 17.59 -4.14
N GLY A 65 15.66 16.55 -3.74
CA GLY A 65 16.19 15.29 -3.22
C GLY A 65 16.68 14.32 -4.30
N GLY A 66 16.58 14.70 -5.59
CA GLY A 66 16.97 13.89 -6.73
C GLY A 66 15.93 12.84 -7.15
N PRO A 67 16.32 11.79 -7.87
CA PRO A 67 15.38 10.81 -8.45
C PRO A 67 14.69 9.91 -7.42
N THR A 68 15.10 9.98 -6.15
CA THR A 68 14.53 9.23 -5.03
C THR A 68 13.59 10.08 -4.19
N ASP A 69 13.48 11.36 -4.50
CA ASP A 69 12.68 12.32 -3.77
C ASP A 69 11.19 11.92 -3.79
N PRO A 70 10.53 11.84 -2.62
CA PRO A 70 9.16 11.35 -2.52
C PRO A 70 8.11 12.31 -3.10
N GLY A 71 8.44 13.57 -3.40
CA GLY A 71 7.51 14.49 -4.04
C GLY A 71 7.90 15.96 -3.90
N ASP A 72 8.21 16.60 -5.02
CA ASP A 72 8.35 18.06 -5.10
C ASP A 72 7.11 18.73 -5.69
N ILE A 73 6.99 20.04 -5.50
CA ILE A 73 5.94 20.83 -6.12
C ILE A 73 6.33 21.22 -7.54
N TRP A 74 5.40 20.98 -8.46
CA TRP A 74 5.50 21.32 -9.87
C TRP A 74 4.31 22.17 -10.30
N GLU A 75 4.52 22.97 -11.34
CA GLU A 75 3.52 23.87 -11.91
C GLU A 75 3.30 23.56 -13.38
N THR A 76 2.05 23.53 -13.82
CA THR A 76 1.70 23.63 -15.25
C THR A 76 0.65 24.72 -15.45
N ARG A 77 0.56 25.23 -16.69
CA ARG A 77 -0.43 26.24 -17.06
C ARG A 77 -1.24 25.83 -18.26
N LYS A 78 -2.51 26.21 -18.23
CA LYS A 78 -3.43 26.05 -19.35
C LYS A 78 -3.32 27.27 -20.28
N ASP A 79 -3.08 27.05 -21.56
CA ASP A 79 -3.01 28.13 -22.53
C ASP A 79 -4.41 28.63 -22.95
N GLU A 80 -4.45 29.62 -23.83
CA GLU A 80 -5.70 30.21 -24.33
C GLU A 80 -6.54 29.24 -25.18
N THR A 81 -5.92 28.20 -25.74
CA THR A 81 -6.59 27.15 -26.51
C THR A 81 -7.16 26.04 -25.62
N GLY A 82 -6.80 26.06 -24.34
CA GLY A 82 -7.21 25.09 -23.35
C GLY A 82 -6.24 23.90 -23.21
N GLU A 83 -5.07 23.98 -23.82
CA GLU A 83 -4.04 22.94 -23.76
C GLU A 83 -3.11 23.17 -22.56
N TRP A 84 -2.66 22.08 -21.95
CA TRP A 84 -1.74 22.14 -20.81
C TRP A 84 -0.29 22.25 -21.28
N GLY A 85 0.45 23.21 -20.73
CA GLY A 85 1.86 23.41 -21.00
C GLY A 85 2.76 22.37 -20.32
N LEU A 86 4.05 22.42 -20.66
CA LEU A 86 5.07 21.60 -19.99
C LEU A 86 5.15 21.97 -18.51
N ALA A 87 5.16 20.96 -17.65
CA ALA A 87 5.35 21.15 -16.23
C ALA A 87 6.74 21.75 -15.93
N THR A 88 6.77 22.73 -15.02
CA THR A 88 7.96 23.42 -14.53
C THR A 88 8.10 23.17 -13.04
N HIS A 89 9.28 22.71 -12.63
CA HIS A 89 9.61 22.48 -11.22
C HIS A 89 9.56 23.79 -10.40
N ARG A 90 9.04 23.72 -9.16
CA ARG A 90 8.99 24.85 -8.21
C ARG A 90 9.94 24.61 -7.03
N PRO A 91 11.26 24.75 -7.22
CA PRO A 91 12.23 24.57 -6.13
C PRO A 91 12.08 25.63 -5.03
N ASP A 92 11.44 26.77 -5.33
CA ASP A 92 11.11 27.80 -4.36
C ASP A 92 10.00 27.39 -3.36
N LEU A 93 9.22 26.38 -3.71
CA LEU A 93 8.18 25.80 -2.84
C LEU A 93 8.60 24.48 -2.19
N SER A 94 9.68 23.85 -2.65
CA SER A 94 10.02 22.46 -2.30
C SER A 94 11.26 22.35 -1.40
N THR A 95 11.50 21.17 -0.84
CA THR A 95 12.72 20.75 -0.12
C THR A 95 13.20 19.39 -0.67
N ALA A 96 14.14 18.72 -0.01
CA ALA A 96 14.55 17.37 -0.41
C ALA A 96 13.66 16.25 0.18
N GLY A 97 12.57 16.64 0.83
CA GLY A 97 11.60 15.76 1.47
C GLY A 97 10.34 15.59 0.62
N TYR A 98 9.21 15.31 1.27
CA TYR A 98 7.92 15.27 0.61
C TYR A 98 7.19 16.61 0.78
N ASP A 99 7.03 17.35 -0.31
CA ASP A 99 6.33 18.62 -0.38
C ASP A 99 4.96 18.48 -1.07
N LEU A 100 3.94 18.86 -0.33
CA LEU A 100 2.55 18.77 -0.73
C LEU A 100 1.92 20.15 -0.75
N VAL A 101 1.54 20.62 -1.94
CA VAL A 101 0.72 21.82 -2.06
C VAL A 101 -0.70 21.54 -1.56
N LEU A 102 -1.22 22.33 -0.64
CA LEU A 102 -2.57 22.13 -0.08
C LEU A 102 -3.61 23.08 -0.69
N GLY A 103 -3.16 24.21 -1.22
CA GLY A 103 -4.01 25.23 -1.84
C GLY A 103 -3.89 26.60 -1.20
N LEU A 104 -4.70 27.52 -1.71
CA LEU A 104 -4.68 28.91 -1.33
C LEU A 104 -5.46 29.14 -0.03
N GLU A 105 -4.79 29.72 0.95
CA GLU A 105 -5.43 30.28 2.14
C GLU A 105 -6.22 31.54 1.79
N ASP A 106 -5.63 32.39 0.95
CA ASP A 106 -6.26 33.57 0.38
C ASP A 106 -5.74 33.80 -1.05
N VAL A 107 -6.08 34.93 -1.66
CA VAL A 107 -5.72 35.22 -3.07
C VAL A 107 -4.20 35.18 -3.33
N LEU A 108 -3.37 35.42 -2.31
CA LEU A 108 -1.91 35.53 -2.43
C LEU A 108 -1.15 34.57 -1.52
N THR A 109 -1.80 33.94 -0.53
CA THR A 109 -1.13 33.05 0.43
C THR A 109 -1.38 31.58 0.10
N LEU A 110 -0.33 30.84 -0.23
CA LEU A 110 -0.34 29.40 -0.47
C LEU A 110 0.08 28.64 0.79
N LEU A 111 -0.59 27.51 1.06
CA LEU A 111 -0.19 26.56 2.09
C LEU A 111 0.50 25.34 1.47
N VAL A 112 1.66 25.01 2.01
CA VAL A 112 2.48 23.86 1.64
C VAL A 112 2.78 23.04 2.89
N LEU A 113 2.44 21.76 2.86
CA LEU A 113 2.83 20.79 3.88
C LEU A 113 4.16 20.17 3.47
N ARG A 114 5.05 20.00 4.43
CA ARG A 114 6.36 19.37 4.25
C ARG A 114 6.49 18.19 5.17
N LYS A 115 7.05 17.10 4.67
CA LYS A 115 7.42 15.94 5.47
C LYS A 115 8.90 15.62 5.24
N GLU A 116 9.71 15.81 6.28
CA GLU A 116 11.14 15.56 6.28
C GLU A 116 11.46 14.52 7.37
N GLY A 117 11.69 13.28 6.94
CA GLY A 117 11.77 12.15 7.85
C GLY A 117 10.46 11.95 8.62
N ASN A 118 10.52 12.03 9.95
CA ASN A 118 9.34 11.90 10.81
C ASN A 118 8.65 13.23 11.12
N GLN A 119 9.23 14.36 10.73
CA GLN A 119 8.66 15.67 10.99
C GLN A 119 7.72 16.07 9.84
N THR A 120 6.55 16.58 10.19
CA THR A 120 5.50 17.07 9.30
C THR A 120 5.12 18.48 9.73
N SER A 121 5.37 19.46 8.86
CA SER A 121 5.16 20.88 9.16
C SER A 121 4.31 21.55 8.07
N LEU A 122 3.69 22.67 8.42
CA LEU A 122 2.84 23.44 7.52
C LEU A 122 3.41 24.86 7.35
N HIS A 123 3.52 25.32 6.11
CA HIS A 123 4.19 26.57 5.76
C HIS A 123 3.33 27.45 4.85
N GLN A 124 3.43 28.76 5.07
CA GLN A 124 2.82 29.80 4.26
C GLN A 124 3.82 30.39 3.27
N PHE A 125 3.37 30.61 2.04
CA PHE A 125 4.09 31.31 0.97
C PHE A 125 3.23 32.43 0.41
N SER A 126 3.83 33.58 0.13
CA SER A 126 3.15 34.75 -0.43
C SER A 126 3.51 34.95 -1.90
N LYS A 127 2.51 35.18 -2.75
CA LYS A 127 2.68 35.44 -4.18
C LYS A 127 3.04 36.90 -4.44
N PHE A 128 4.15 37.14 -5.13
CA PHE A 128 4.50 38.46 -5.66
C PHE A 128 4.85 38.34 -7.15
N GLY A 129 3.95 38.82 -8.02
CA GLY A 129 4.08 38.60 -9.45
C GLY A 129 3.93 37.11 -9.80
N GLN A 130 4.99 36.50 -10.33
CA GLN A 130 5.04 35.06 -10.61
C GLN A 130 5.77 34.25 -9.51
N ASP A 131 6.44 34.95 -8.59
CA ASP A 131 7.31 34.35 -7.60
C ASP A 131 6.54 34.03 -6.32
N TRP A 132 6.86 32.88 -5.70
CA TRP A 132 6.44 32.56 -4.34
C TRP A 132 7.56 32.89 -3.37
N ASN A 133 7.19 33.54 -2.28
CA ASN A 133 8.13 33.93 -1.23
C ASN A 133 7.75 33.22 0.06
N TYR A 134 8.70 32.52 0.66
CA TYR A 134 8.51 31.90 1.97
C TYR A 134 8.11 32.97 3.00
N LEU A 135 7.01 32.74 3.70
CA LEU A 135 6.54 33.64 4.74
C LEU A 135 6.93 33.13 6.12
N ARG A 136 6.51 31.91 6.47
CA ARG A 136 6.72 31.28 7.80
C ARG A 136 6.13 29.88 7.86
N GLU A 137 6.55 29.14 8.88
CA GLU A 137 5.85 27.97 9.40
C GLU A 137 4.67 28.41 10.27
N VAL A 138 3.61 27.60 10.32
CA VAL A 138 2.42 27.86 11.14
C VAL A 138 2.37 26.90 12.34
N ASN A 139 1.70 27.33 13.40
CA ASN A 139 1.46 26.52 14.59
C ASN A 139 0.33 25.53 14.31
N PHE A 140 0.67 24.25 14.21
CA PHE A 140 -0.28 23.16 14.01
C PHE A 140 -0.04 22.07 15.07
N PRO A 141 -0.82 22.04 16.15
CA PRO A 141 -0.72 20.99 17.16
C PRO A 141 -0.99 19.63 16.53
N ASP A 142 -0.23 18.60 16.92
CA ASP A 142 -0.43 17.20 16.51
C ASP A 142 -0.27 16.83 15.02
N LEU A 143 0.21 17.74 14.16
CA LEU A 143 0.47 17.44 12.74
C LEU A 143 1.48 16.31 12.53
N ASP A 144 2.56 16.27 13.34
CA ASP A 144 3.58 15.22 13.34
C ASP A 144 3.02 13.82 13.68
N SER A 145 1.80 13.75 14.22
CA SER A 145 1.16 12.45 14.51
C SER A 145 0.66 11.72 13.26
N LEU A 146 0.64 12.39 12.09
CA LEU A 146 0.31 11.79 10.81
C LEU A 146 1.51 11.02 10.22
N GLY A 147 1.38 9.70 10.24
CA GLY A 147 2.23 8.77 9.50
C GLY A 147 1.61 8.33 8.17
N GLY A 148 2.25 7.35 7.54
CA GLY A 148 1.80 6.83 6.25
C GLY A 148 1.89 7.89 5.14
N GLN A 149 1.07 7.72 4.10
CA GLN A 149 0.98 8.69 3.02
C GLN A 149 0.07 9.84 3.42
N VAL A 150 0.61 11.05 3.46
CA VAL A 150 -0.14 12.25 3.84
C VAL A 150 -0.64 12.95 2.58
N THR A 151 -1.93 13.26 2.54
CA THR A 151 -2.54 14.07 1.47
C THR A 151 -3.50 15.09 2.08
N GLY A 152 -3.91 16.13 1.35
CA GLY A 152 -4.81 17.11 1.93
C GLY A 152 -5.16 18.28 1.04
N ARG A 153 -6.05 19.11 1.57
CA ARG A 153 -6.58 20.25 0.83
C ARG A 153 -7.12 21.35 1.74
N VAL A 154 -6.83 22.59 1.35
CA VAL A 154 -7.47 23.78 1.90
C VAL A 154 -8.89 23.91 1.36
N ALA A 155 -9.83 24.30 2.22
CA ALA A 155 -11.20 24.60 1.86
C ALA A 155 -11.71 25.89 2.52
N SER A 156 -12.86 26.38 2.03
CA SER A 156 -13.56 27.55 2.58
C SER A 156 -12.70 28.82 2.68
N GLY A 157 -11.84 29.05 1.69
CA GLY A 157 -10.93 30.20 1.64
C GLY A 157 -9.96 30.23 2.81
N GLY A 158 -9.20 29.15 3.01
CA GLY A 158 -8.16 29.09 4.03
C GLY A 158 -8.62 28.82 5.47
N LYS A 159 -9.92 28.67 5.70
CA LYS A 159 -10.46 28.48 7.06
C LYS A 159 -10.46 27.04 7.53
N LEU A 160 -10.50 26.10 6.60
CA LEU A 160 -10.54 24.67 6.86
C LEU A 160 -9.39 23.99 6.14
N LEU A 161 -8.79 23.00 6.79
CA LEU A 161 -7.80 22.13 6.19
C LEU A 161 -8.21 20.68 6.42
N PHE A 162 -8.45 19.95 5.33
CA PHE A 162 -8.67 18.52 5.36
C PHE A 162 -7.34 17.81 5.10
N LEU A 163 -6.99 16.86 5.95
CA LEU A 163 -5.77 16.07 5.84
C LEU A 163 -6.12 14.59 5.96
N ALA A 164 -5.49 13.77 5.13
CA ALA A 164 -5.52 12.33 5.25
C ALA A 164 -4.15 11.81 5.68
N GLY A 165 -4.13 10.80 6.54
CA GLY A 165 -2.90 10.15 6.98
C GLY A 165 -3.19 9.10 8.04
N LYS A 166 -2.16 8.34 8.43
CA LYS A 166 -2.28 7.29 9.45
C LYS A 166 -2.01 7.85 10.83
N ARG A 167 -2.91 7.63 11.78
CA ARG A 167 -2.75 8.07 13.18
C ARG A 167 -3.28 7.02 14.15
N SER A 168 -2.75 6.99 15.37
CA SER A 168 -3.31 6.18 16.45
C SER A 168 -4.76 6.58 16.76
N GLY A 169 -5.62 5.58 16.96
CA GLY A 169 -7.05 5.81 17.22
C GLY A 169 -7.93 6.01 15.98
N GLY A 170 -7.38 5.82 14.77
CA GLY A 170 -8.15 5.78 13.53
C GLY A 170 -8.97 4.50 13.31
N TYR A 171 -9.76 4.46 12.25
CA TYR A 171 -10.69 3.36 11.90
C TYR A 171 -10.07 2.34 10.93
N GLY A 172 -8.96 2.69 10.26
CA GLY A 172 -8.28 1.85 9.28
C GLY A 172 -6.81 2.21 9.09
N ASN A 173 -6.40 2.37 7.82
CA ASN A 173 -5.05 2.79 7.46
C ASN A 173 -4.92 4.32 7.53
N GLU A 174 -4.95 4.99 6.39
CA GLU A 174 -5.10 6.44 6.33
C GLU A 174 -6.56 6.82 6.53
N ASP A 175 -6.80 7.72 7.48
CA ASP A 175 -8.10 8.30 7.77
C ASP A 175 -8.07 9.79 7.36
N ILE A 176 -9.24 10.38 7.12
CA ILE A 176 -9.42 11.82 6.90
C ILE A 176 -9.75 12.53 8.22
N TYR A 177 -9.07 13.64 8.42
CA TYR A 177 -9.17 14.57 9.53
C TYR A 177 -9.41 15.98 9.02
N LEU A 178 -9.92 16.83 9.92
CA LEU A 178 -10.12 18.25 9.72
C LEU A 178 -9.36 19.05 10.78
N SER A 179 -8.81 20.18 10.38
CA SER A 179 -8.41 21.25 11.29
C SER A 179 -8.99 22.59 10.85
N GLU A 180 -9.31 23.44 11.82
CA GLU A 180 -9.85 24.76 11.62
C GLU A 180 -8.79 25.82 11.93
N LYS A 181 -8.79 26.89 11.13
CA LYS A 181 -7.90 28.01 11.37
C LYS A 181 -8.43 28.85 12.54
N THR A 182 -7.66 28.92 13.62
CA THR A 182 -8.05 29.59 14.88
C THR A 182 -7.38 30.96 15.06
N GLY A 183 -6.27 31.20 14.37
CA GLY A 183 -5.54 32.47 14.40
C GLY A 183 -4.89 32.80 13.05
N THR A 184 -4.01 33.80 13.02
CA THR A 184 -3.28 34.16 11.78
C THR A 184 -2.35 33.04 11.34
N ILE A 185 -1.73 32.37 12.31
CA ILE A 185 -0.76 31.28 12.11
C ILE A 185 -1.13 30.05 12.93
N ASP A 186 -2.32 30.01 13.53
CA ASP A 186 -2.70 28.97 14.49
C ASP A 186 -3.83 28.11 13.93
N TRP A 187 -3.65 26.80 14.01
CA TRP A 187 -4.60 25.76 13.60
C TRP A 187 -5.03 24.93 14.81
N SER A 188 -6.24 24.36 14.76
CA SER A 188 -6.71 23.43 15.78
C SER A 188 -6.04 22.06 15.65
N GLU A 189 -6.15 21.23 16.69
CA GLU A 189 -5.85 19.80 16.59
C GLU A 189 -6.70 19.12 15.50
N LEU A 190 -6.20 18.01 14.96
CA LEU A 190 -6.89 17.21 13.96
C LEU A 190 -8.12 16.50 14.54
N GLN A 191 -9.30 16.84 14.04
CA GLN A 191 -10.57 16.17 14.31
C GLN A 191 -10.83 15.06 13.28
N ASN A 192 -11.02 13.82 13.72
CA ASN A 192 -11.41 12.70 12.84
C ASN A 192 -12.85 12.89 12.32
N LEU A 193 -13.10 12.62 11.04
CA LEU A 193 -14.41 12.79 10.40
C LEU A 193 -15.43 11.67 10.71
N GLY A 194 -15.05 10.70 11.53
CA GLY A 194 -15.92 9.63 12.00
C GLY A 194 -16.10 8.48 11.01
N PRO A 195 -16.80 7.42 11.44
CA PRO A 195 -16.85 6.13 10.75
C PRO A 195 -17.70 6.12 9.47
N ALA A 196 -18.41 7.21 9.19
CA ALA A 196 -19.12 7.38 7.93
C ALA A 196 -18.17 7.66 6.77
N ILE A 197 -17.07 8.38 7.05
CA ILE A 197 -16.02 8.70 6.10
C ILE A 197 -14.88 7.70 6.23
N ASN A 198 -14.38 7.50 7.45
CA ASN A 198 -13.20 6.69 7.73
C ASN A 198 -13.59 5.22 7.95
N GLY A 199 -13.05 4.35 7.11
CA GLY A 199 -13.34 2.93 7.09
C GLY A 199 -12.14 2.09 7.49
N PHE A 200 -12.16 0.81 7.13
CA PHE A 200 -11.00 -0.09 7.30
C PHE A 200 -9.92 0.11 6.22
N GLY A 201 -10.24 0.90 5.19
CA GLY A 201 -9.44 1.08 3.98
C GLY A 201 -8.40 2.19 4.15
N GLN A 202 -8.06 2.80 3.02
CA GLN A 202 -7.29 4.03 2.95
C GLN A 202 -8.22 5.12 2.44
N GLU A 203 -8.40 6.19 3.20
CA GLU A 203 -9.14 7.37 2.80
C GLU A 203 -8.15 8.51 2.51
N MET A 204 -8.13 9.01 1.28
CA MET A 204 -7.08 9.87 0.76
C MET A 204 -7.59 11.03 -0.10
N GLY A 205 -6.73 12.02 -0.34
CA GLY A 205 -6.97 13.13 -1.27
C GLY A 205 -8.28 13.88 -1.03
N PRO A 206 -8.60 14.29 0.21
CA PRO A 206 -9.88 14.92 0.50
C PRO A 206 -10.02 16.26 -0.24
N PHE A 207 -11.18 16.51 -0.84
CA PHE A 207 -11.55 17.79 -1.43
C PHE A 207 -12.96 18.14 -0.97
N TYR A 208 -13.11 19.24 -0.22
CA TYR A 208 -14.41 19.68 0.29
C TYR A 208 -14.92 20.90 -0.49
N ASP A 209 -16.09 20.76 -1.10
CA ASP A 209 -16.82 21.86 -1.71
C ASP A 209 -17.82 22.46 -0.70
N PRO A 210 -17.60 23.69 -0.21
CA PRO A 210 -18.50 24.34 0.74
C PRO A 210 -19.85 24.73 0.12
N GLU A 211 -19.96 24.91 -1.19
CA GLU A 211 -21.22 25.32 -1.83
C GLU A 211 -22.23 24.17 -1.84
N SER A 212 -21.79 22.98 -2.23
CA SER A 212 -22.62 21.77 -2.21
C SER A 212 -22.61 21.04 -0.86
N SER A 213 -21.69 21.40 0.04
CA SER A 213 -21.39 20.67 1.29
C SER A 213 -21.02 19.20 1.04
N GLN A 214 -20.25 18.96 -0.02
CA GLN A 214 -19.81 17.62 -0.43
C GLN A 214 -18.31 17.45 -0.21
N LEU A 215 -17.92 16.32 0.36
CA LEU A 215 -16.56 15.85 0.46
C LEU A 215 -16.33 14.78 -0.61
N TYR A 216 -15.29 14.99 -1.40
CA TYR A 216 -14.78 14.06 -2.39
C TYR A 216 -13.49 13.47 -1.85
N PHE A 217 -13.33 12.16 -1.93
CA PHE A 217 -12.12 11.52 -1.42
C PHE A 217 -11.91 10.16 -2.09
N SER A 218 -10.65 9.76 -2.15
CA SER A 218 -10.23 8.47 -2.66
C SER A 218 -10.38 7.41 -1.57
N SER A 219 -11.00 6.26 -1.87
CA SER A 219 -11.04 5.12 -0.95
C SER A 219 -11.09 3.77 -1.64
N ASN A 220 -10.44 2.78 -1.03
CA ASN A 220 -10.52 1.36 -1.40
C ASN A 220 -11.46 0.55 -0.47
N SER A 221 -12.24 1.22 0.38
CA SER A 221 -13.19 0.57 1.30
C SER A 221 -14.55 0.26 0.66
N TYR A 222 -14.83 0.79 -0.54
CA TYR A 222 -16.13 0.62 -1.20
C TYR A 222 -16.33 -0.83 -1.69
N PRO A 223 -17.52 -1.44 -1.51
CA PRO A 223 -17.79 -2.80 -1.97
C PRO A 223 -17.55 -2.98 -3.48
N GLY A 224 -16.66 -3.90 -3.84
CA GLY A 224 -16.33 -4.20 -5.25
C GLY A 224 -15.33 -3.23 -5.90
N ALA A 225 -14.66 -2.38 -5.12
CA ALA A 225 -13.58 -1.53 -5.61
C ALA A 225 -12.46 -2.37 -6.24
N ASN A 226 -11.88 -1.91 -7.36
CA ASN A 226 -10.78 -2.59 -8.07
C ASN A 226 -9.52 -1.72 -8.06
N GLY A 227 -9.27 -1.04 -6.94
CA GLY A 227 -8.49 0.18 -6.88
C GLY A 227 -8.97 1.06 -5.73
N LYS A 228 -8.48 2.30 -5.68
CA LYS A 228 -9.18 3.38 -4.98
C LYS A 228 -10.16 4.04 -5.94
N ASP A 229 -11.41 4.18 -5.52
CA ASP A 229 -12.44 4.94 -6.23
C ASP A 229 -12.57 6.34 -5.62
N ILE A 230 -13.04 7.33 -6.40
CA ILE A 230 -13.46 8.61 -5.82
C ILE A 230 -14.88 8.45 -5.28
N LEU A 231 -15.02 8.58 -3.97
CA LEU A 231 -16.28 8.60 -3.26
C LEU A 231 -16.70 10.04 -2.94
N ILE A 232 -18.01 10.22 -2.83
CA ILE A 232 -18.64 11.50 -2.53
C ILE A 232 -19.54 11.30 -1.32
N ALA A 233 -19.35 12.11 -0.28
CA ALA A 233 -20.21 12.15 0.89
C ALA A 233 -20.71 13.57 1.13
N LYS A 234 -21.94 13.70 1.63
CA LYS A 234 -22.54 14.99 1.94
C LYS A 234 -22.56 15.24 3.44
N LYS A 235 -22.19 16.44 3.87
CA LYS A 235 -22.32 16.88 5.26
C LYS A 235 -23.79 17.03 5.61
N LEU A 236 -24.25 16.36 6.67
CA LEU A 236 -25.66 16.30 7.06
C LEU A 236 -26.02 17.23 8.23
N GLY A 237 -25.04 17.60 9.05
CA GLY A 237 -25.24 18.39 10.26
C GLY A 237 -24.16 19.46 10.45
N GLU A 238 -24.21 20.17 11.58
CA GLU A 238 -23.20 21.16 11.93
C GLU A 238 -21.88 20.51 12.33
N ALA A 239 -21.93 19.38 13.03
CA ALA A 239 -20.75 18.63 13.45
C ALA A 239 -20.01 17.98 12.26
N TRP A 240 -18.68 17.93 12.36
CA TRP A 240 -17.78 17.39 11.35
C TRP A 240 -17.67 15.86 11.35
N ASP A 241 -18.37 15.18 12.25
CA ASP A 241 -18.54 13.72 12.25
C ASP A 241 -19.89 13.27 11.65
N SER A 242 -20.70 14.22 11.17
CA SER A 242 -22.06 13.98 10.66
C SER A 242 -22.10 14.00 9.13
N TRP A 243 -21.79 12.85 8.52
CA TRP A 243 -21.76 12.67 7.06
C TRP A 243 -22.78 11.65 6.57
N SER A 244 -23.17 11.74 5.31
CA SER A 244 -23.91 10.69 4.61
C SER A 244 -23.05 9.46 4.40
N LYS A 245 -23.69 8.35 4.03
CA LYS A 245 -22.97 7.23 3.42
C LYS A 245 -22.26 7.75 2.15
N PRO A 246 -20.98 7.41 1.92
CA PRO A 246 -20.28 7.75 0.69
C PRO A 246 -20.84 6.99 -0.51
N GLU A 247 -20.98 7.68 -1.64
CA GLU A 247 -21.40 7.13 -2.92
C GLU A 247 -20.27 7.23 -3.93
N LYS A 248 -20.09 6.19 -4.75
CA LYS A 248 -19.04 6.13 -5.76
C LYS A 248 -19.32 7.12 -6.90
N TRP A 249 -18.32 7.87 -7.31
CA TRP A 249 -18.39 8.71 -8.50
C TRP A 249 -18.07 7.90 -9.76
N GLU A 250 -19.09 7.26 -10.32
CA GLU A 250 -18.96 6.33 -11.45
C GLU A 250 -18.35 6.95 -12.71
N GLN A 251 -18.45 8.26 -12.90
CA GLN A 251 -17.99 8.93 -14.11
C GLN A 251 -16.45 8.95 -14.24
N ILE A 252 -15.72 8.99 -13.12
CA ILE A 252 -14.24 9.08 -13.12
C ILE A 252 -13.55 7.89 -12.45
N SER A 253 -14.30 7.10 -11.70
CA SER A 253 -13.77 5.91 -11.04
C SER A 253 -13.45 4.82 -12.06
N SER A 254 -12.34 4.12 -11.87
CA SER A 254 -11.75 3.29 -12.90
C SER A 254 -11.32 1.91 -12.37
N ARG A 255 -10.48 1.19 -13.14
CA ARG A 255 -9.82 -0.06 -12.68
C ARG A 255 -8.42 0.21 -12.10
N GLY A 256 -7.95 1.45 -12.16
CA GLY A 256 -6.77 1.91 -11.47
C GLY A 256 -7.13 2.43 -10.08
N SER A 257 -6.19 3.12 -9.45
CA SER A 257 -6.42 3.85 -8.21
C SER A 257 -6.52 5.33 -8.53
N GLU A 258 -7.69 5.91 -8.26
CA GLU A 258 -7.88 7.36 -8.26
C GLU A 258 -7.48 7.91 -6.91
N ALA A 259 -6.58 8.90 -6.85
CA ALA A 259 -5.96 9.34 -5.60
C ALA A 259 -6.44 10.69 -5.08
N SER A 260 -6.70 11.66 -5.96
CA SER A 260 -7.04 13.03 -5.59
C SER A 260 -7.69 13.76 -6.76
N ILE A 261 -8.44 14.82 -6.46
CA ILE A 261 -9.16 15.62 -7.46
C ILE A 261 -8.99 17.13 -7.24
N THR A 262 -9.25 17.91 -8.29
CA THR A 262 -9.52 19.34 -8.19
C THR A 262 -10.54 19.77 -9.21
N PHE A 263 -11.39 20.71 -8.82
CA PHE A 263 -12.27 21.42 -9.74
C PHE A 263 -11.54 22.62 -10.34
N ILE A 264 -11.64 22.78 -11.65
CA ILE A 264 -11.22 23.98 -12.39
C ILE A 264 -12.44 24.89 -12.59
N SER A 265 -13.57 24.27 -12.92
CA SER A 265 -14.88 24.91 -13.00
C SER A 265 -15.96 23.87 -12.68
N LYS A 266 -17.23 24.27 -12.71
CA LYS A 266 -18.38 23.35 -12.52
C LYS A 266 -18.46 22.21 -13.54
N ASP A 267 -17.83 22.37 -14.71
CA ASP A 267 -17.87 21.40 -15.83
C ASP A 267 -16.47 20.85 -16.16
N GLU A 268 -15.45 21.20 -15.37
CA GLU A 268 -14.06 20.80 -15.63
C GLU A 268 -13.34 20.44 -14.34
N ILE A 269 -12.74 19.25 -14.36
CA ILE A 269 -11.98 18.68 -13.25
C ILE A 269 -10.65 18.11 -13.74
N VAL A 270 -9.71 17.97 -12.81
CA VAL A 270 -8.50 17.19 -12.96
C VAL A 270 -8.43 16.20 -11.80
N TRP A 271 -8.07 14.96 -12.08
CA TRP A 271 -7.85 13.95 -11.05
C TRP A 271 -6.61 13.13 -11.33
N THR A 272 -6.13 12.42 -10.31
CA THR A 272 -4.99 11.51 -10.42
C THR A 272 -5.49 10.08 -10.59
N SER A 273 -4.95 9.30 -11.54
CA SER A 273 -5.30 7.88 -11.75
C SER A 273 -4.10 7.04 -12.19
N THR A 274 -4.09 5.75 -11.80
CA THR A 274 -3.09 4.76 -12.26
C THR A 274 -3.60 3.82 -13.36
N GLN A 275 -4.79 4.04 -13.93
CA GLN A 275 -5.46 3.06 -14.80
C GLN A 275 -4.62 2.59 -16.00
N ASN A 276 -3.84 3.48 -16.60
CA ASN A 276 -3.11 3.24 -17.84
C ASN A 276 -1.59 3.43 -17.68
N SER A 277 -1.08 3.37 -16.44
CA SER A 277 0.32 3.62 -16.14
C SER A 277 1.08 2.36 -15.75
N ASP A 278 2.41 2.45 -15.78
CA ASP A 278 3.33 1.39 -15.31
C ASP A 278 3.48 1.37 -13.77
N GLY A 279 2.47 1.88 -13.05
CA GLY A 279 2.41 1.88 -11.58
C GLY A 279 2.57 3.25 -10.91
N PHE A 280 2.77 4.32 -11.68
CA PHE A 280 2.81 5.70 -11.22
C PHE A 280 1.56 6.45 -11.65
N ALA A 281 1.06 7.38 -10.85
CA ALA A 281 -0.18 8.05 -11.22
C ALA A 281 0.02 9.15 -12.26
N ASP A 282 -0.97 9.29 -13.13
CA ASP A 282 -1.08 10.37 -14.11
C ASP A 282 -2.18 11.35 -13.70
N LEU A 283 -2.01 12.63 -14.07
CA LEU A 283 -3.07 13.62 -14.07
C LEU A 283 -3.99 13.41 -15.29
N MET A 284 -5.29 13.30 -15.04
CA MET A 284 -6.32 13.01 -16.01
C MET A 284 -7.38 14.12 -16.03
N THR A 285 -7.96 14.35 -17.21
CA THR A 285 -9.12 15.22 -17.42
C THR A 285 -10.01 14.64 -18.53
N PHE A 286 -11.14 15.29 -18.80
CA PHE A 286 -11.97 14.96 -19.94
C PHE A 286 -11.46 15.68 -21.20
N SER A 287 -11.48 14.99 -22.34
CA SER A 287 -11.09 15.58 -23.64
C SER A 287 -11.91 16.81 -24.02
N THR A 288 -13.16 16.89 -23.55
CA THR A 288 -14.07 18.04 -23.72
C THR A 288 -14.82 18.30 -22.42
N PRO A 289 -15.21 19.56 -22.12
CA PRO A 289 -16.09 19.86 -21.00
C PRO A 289 -17.39 19.08 -21.12
N VAL A 290 -17.72 18.37 -20.06
CA VAL A 290 -18.83 17.42 -19.98
C VAL A 290 -19.54 17.66 -18.67
N PRO A 291 -20.89 17.61 -18.65
CA PRO A 291 -21.61 17.74 -17.40
C PRO A 291 -21.14 16.67 -16.40
N LEU A 292 -20.79 17.10 -15.21
CA LEU A 292 -20.38 16.22 -14.12
C LEU A 292 -21.61 15.50 -13.56
N VAL A 293 -21.57 14.17 -13.55
CA VAL A 293 -22.65 13.32 -13.04
C VAL A 293 -22.35 12.97 -11.59
N ILE A 294 -22.67 13.92 -10.70
CA ILE A 294 -22.50 13.78 -9.25
C ILE A 294 -23.81 13.22 -8.64
N PRO A 295 -23.74 12.25 -7.71
CA PRO A 295 -24.92 11.77 -6.99
C PRO A 295 -25.69 12.92 -6.32
N SER A 296 -27.01 12.91 -6.48
CA SER A 296 -27.90 13.93 -5.89
C SER A 296 -28.58 13.47 -4.61
N GLU A 297 -28.71 12.16 -4.42
CA GLU A 297 -29.33 11.53 -3.26
C GLU A 297 -28.27 10.99 -2.30
N PHE A 298 -28.26 11.49 -1.08
CA PHE A 298 -27.34 11.07 -0.04
C PHE A 298 -28.14 10.58 1.16
N VAL A 299 -27.88 9.36 1.59
CA VAL A 299 -28.60 8.73 2.71
C VAL A 299 -27.74 8.84 3.97
N ALA A 300 -28.37 9.15 5.11
CA ALA A 300 -27.69 9.05 6.39
C ALA A 300 -27.18 7.62 6.62
N PRO A 301 -25.97 7.44 7.17
CA PRO A 301 -25.50 6.12 7.54
C PRO A 301 -26.49 5.51 8.52
N VAL A 302 -26.84 4.25 8.29
CA VAL A 302 -27.66 3.51 9.25
C VAL A 302 -26.78 3.33 10.48
N THR A 303 -26.99 4.13 11.53
CA THR A 303 -26.48 3.79 12.85
C THR A 303 -27.04 2.41 13.14
N PRO A 304 -26.20 1.39 13.40
CA PRO A 304 -26.71 0.21 14.07
C PRO A 304 -27.41 0.76 15.30
N GLU A 305 -28.73 0.56 15.43
CA GLU A 305 -29.40 0.75 16.71
C GLU A 305 -28.47 0.09 17.71
N ALA A 306 -28.01 0.88 18.69
CA ALA A 306 -27.14 0.39 19.76
C ALA A 306 -27.68 -0.97 20.12
N ILE A 307 -26.93 -2.03 19.80
CA ILE A 307 -27.40 -3.40 20.00
C ILE A 307 -27.84 -3.39 21.46
N ILE A 308 -29.16 -3.42 21.67
CA ILE A 308 -29.75 -3.60 22.99
C ILE A 308 -29.02 -4.82 23.49
N GLU A 309 -28.19 -4.60 24.52
CA GLU A 309 -27.18 -5.53 25.02
C GLU A 309 -27.49 -6.94 24.54
N ALA A 310 -26.73 -7.46 23.57
CA ALA A 310 -26.72 -8.90 23.35
C ALA A 310 -26.59 -9.49 24.74
N PRO A 311 -27.53 -10.37 25.18
CA PRO A 311 -27.72 -10.69 26.59
C PRO A 311 -26.34 -11.00 27.14
N ARG A 312 -25.92 -10.17 28.10
CA ARG A 312 -24.59 -10.25 28.73
C ARG A 312 -24.28 -11.72 28.86
N ARG A 313 -23.20 -12.18 28.21
CA ARG A 313 -22.61 -13.47 28.59
C ARG A 313 -22.60 -13.45 30.10
N PRO A 314 -23.24 -14.41 30.79
CA PRO A 314 -23.42 -14.31 32.21
C PRO A 314 -22.05 -14.04 32.80
N THR A 315 -21.91 -12.89 33.45
CA THR A 315 -20.79 -12.61 34.33
C THR A 315 -20.62 -13.87 35.15
N ARG A 316 -19.44 -14.49 35.06
CA ARG A 316 -19.10 -15.64 35.89
C ARG A 316 -19.22 -15.16 37.33
N VAL A 317 -20.39 -15.37 37.93
CA VAL A 317 -20.60 -15.20 39.34
C VAL A 317 -19.69 -16.22 39.98
N SER A 318 -18.65 -15.72 40.63
CA SER A 318 -17.88 -16.43 41.64
C SER A 318 -18.87 -16.96 42.67
N LEU A 319 -19.11 -18.28 42.64
CA LEU A 319 -19.75 -18.98 43.74
C LEU A 319 -18.78 -19.03 44.92
N PRO A 320 -19.25 -18.89 46.17
CA PRO A 320 -18.40 -18.92 47.35
C PRO A 320 -17.80 -20.32 47.56
N ASN A 321 -16.62 -20.34 48.17
CA ASN A 321 -15.97 -21.49 48.79
C ASN A 321 -16.97 -22.54 49.31
N GLN A 322 -16.84 -23.77 48.81
CA GLN A 322 -17.16 -24.96 49.59
C GLN A 322 -15.91 -25.81 49.79
N SER A 323 -15.78 -26.21 51.04
CA SER A 323 -14.64 -26.73 51.75
C SER A 323 -14.11 -28.06 51.25
N GLU A 324 -12.79 -28.17 51.39
CA GLU A 324 -11.97 -29.39 51.38
C GLU A 324 -12.65 -30.57 52.08
N THR A 325 -12.61 -31.73 51.44
CA THR A 325 -12.72 -33.01 52.16
C THR A 325 -11.38 -33.72 52.06
N GLN A 326 -10.63 -33.66 53.16
CA GLN A 326 -9.50 -34.55 53.41
C GLN A 326 -9.98 -35.99 53.43
N THR A 327 -9.21 -36.92 52.86
CA THR A 327 -9.19 -38.28 53.41
C THR A 327 -7.78 -38.85 53.39
N ARG A 328 -7.31 -39.13 54.61
CA ARG A 328 -6.05 -39.74 55.00
C ARG A 328 -5.90 -41.18 54.49
N SER A 329 -4.65 -41.56 54.30
CA SER A 329 -4.13 -42.90 54.04
C SER A 329 -4.27 -43.87 55.23
N ILE A 330 -4.45 -45.15 54.91
CA ILE A 330 -4.20 -46.31 55.78
C ILE A 330 -3.40 -47.33 54.94
N PRO A 331 -2.34 -47.97 55.48
CA PRO A 331 -1.38 -48.74 54.68
C PRO A 331 -1.82 -50.20 54.48
N LEU A 332 -1.41 -50.80 53.38
CA LEU A 332 -1.47 -52.25 53.13
C LEU A 332 -0.05 -52.80 53.09
N SER A 333 0.21 -53.71 54.02
CA SER A 333 1.44 -54.48 54.20
C SER A 333 1.54 -55.67 53.23
N ASP A 334 2.79 -55.99 52.92
CA ASP A 334 3.38 -57.27 52.51
C ASP A 334 2.75 -58.04 51.34
N SER A 335 3.44 -57.97 50.20
CA SER A 335 3.61 -59.11 49.31
C SER A 335 5.04 -59.17 48.79
N THR A 336 5.74 -60.18 49.28
CA THR A 336 7.05 -60.68 48.91
C THR A 336 7.19 -60.84 47.39
N TYR A 337 8.24 -60.24 46.80
CA TYR A 337 8.75 -60.64 45.49
C TYR A 337 10.24 -60.96 45.57
N VAL A 338 10.55 -62.09 44.95
CA VAL A 338 11.81 -62.81 44.96
C VAL A 338 12.90 -62.03 44.21
N TYR A 339 14.09 -61.96 44.82
CA TYR A 339 15.31 -61.42 44.20
C TYR A 339 15.77 -62.34 43.07
N LEU A 340 15.81 -61.85 41.83
CA LEU A 340 16.72 -62.34 40.81
C LEU A 340 17.89 -61.34 40.73
N PRO A 341 19.16 -61.77 40.81
CA PRO A 341 20.28 -60.85 40.67
C PRO A 341 20.32 -60.34 39.22
N MET A 342 19.91 -59.09 39.01
CA MET A 342 20.23 -58.35 37.79
C MET A 342 21.72 -58.01 37.83
N ALA A 343 22.46 -58.51 36.85
CA ALA A 343 23.81 -58.07 36.56
C ALA A 343 23.84 -56.54 36.33
N PRO A 344 24.93 -55.84 36.67
CA PRO A 344 25.04 -54.40 36.44
C PRO A 344 24.91 -54.13 34.94
N ILE A 345 23.84 -53.42 34.56
CA ILE A 345 23.71 -52.85 33.22
C ILE A 345 24.57 -51.59 33.24
N THR A 346 25.72 -51.64 32.60
CA THR A 346 26.52 -50.47 32.27
C THR A 346 25.63 -49.51 31.46
N PRO A 347 25.61 -48.19 31.74
CA PRO A 347 24.90 -47.25 30.90
C PRO A 347 25.36 -47.45 29.46
N LEU A 348 24.43 -47.67 28.52
CA LEU A 348 24.76 -47.50 27.11
C LEU A 348 25.20 -46.04 26.98
N GLU A 349 26.49 -45.82 26.74
CA GLU A 349 26.95 -44.57 26.17
C GLU A 349 26.14 -44.36 24.89
N GLU A 350 25.25 -43.37 24.91
CA GLU A 350 24.70 -42.83 23.68
C GLU A 350 25.91 -42.37 22.87
N ILE A 351 26.20 -43.08 21.78
CA ILE A 351 27.21 -42.66 20.81
C ILE A 351 26.68 -41.35 20.22
N VAL A 352 27.03 -40.22 20.84
CA VAL A 352 26.81 -38.89 20.27
C VAL A 352 27.63 -38.87 18.99
N LYS A 353 26.94 -39.10 17.87
CA LYS A 353 27.56 -39.05 16.54
C LYS A 353 28.19 -37.66 16.43
N ALA A 354 29.51 -37.60 16.28
CA ALA A 354 30.23 -36.35 16.17
C ALA A 354 29.62 -35.52 15.04
N GLU A 355 29.25 -34.28 15.34
CA GLU A 355 28.67 -33.37 14.36
C GLU A 355 29.69 -33.10 13.26
N GLU A 356 29.29 -33.31 12.00
CA GLU A 356 30.14 -33.09 10.86
C GLU A 356 30.13 -31.60 10.46
N PRO A 357 31.25 -31.07 9.92
CA PRO A 357 31.28 -29.73 9.36
C PRO A 357 30.24 -29.55 8.25
N ILE A 358 29.57 -28.40 8.24
CA ILE A 358 28.65 -28.05 7.15
C ILE A 358 29.46 -27.95 5.85
N SER A 359 29.13 -28.81 4.89
CA SER A 359 29.69 -28.77 3.54
C SER A 359 28.74 -27.99 2.63
N TRP A 360 29.24 -26.97 1.94
CA TRP A 360 28.44 -26.10 1.07
C TRP A 360 28.70 -26.43 -0.39
N VAL A 361 27.64 -26.52 -1.18
CA VAL A 361 27.72 -26.64 -2.63
C VAL A 361 26.80 -25.59 -3.23
N ILE A 362 27.38 -24.57 -3.85
CA ILE A 362 26.65 -23.44 -4.39
C ILE A 362 26.59 -23.60 -5.89
N ILE A 363 25.38 -23.60 -6.45
CA ILE A 363 25.14 -23.98 -7.84
C ILE A 363 24.28 -22.92 -8.54
N ASP A 364 24.57 -22.63 -9.79
CA ASP A 364 23.72 -21.84 -10.67
C ASP A 364 22.39 -22.58 -10.93
N ALA A 365 21.28 -21.94 -10.61
CA ALA A 365 19.92 -22.50 -10.70
C ALA A 365 19.49 -22.91 -12.12
N LYS A 366 20.13 -22.38 -13.17
CA LYS A 366 19.76 -22.59 -14.58
C LYS A 366 20.58 -23.69 -15.24
N ASN A 367 21.89 -23.72 -15.03
CA ASN A 367 22.80 -24.64 -15.73
C ASN A 367 23.43 -25.71 -14.82
N ASN A 368 23.15 -25.67 -13.52
CA ASN A 368 23.65 -26.61 -12.52
C ASN A 368 25.19 -26.64 -12.37
N LEU A 369 25.87 -25.54 -12.70
CA LEU A 369 27.32 -25.40 -12.50
C LEU A 369 27.66 -24.92 -11.09
N GLU A 370 28.70 -25.49 -10.48
CA GLU A 370 29.22 -25.03 -9.19
C GLU A 370 29.84 -23.63 -9.31
N LEU A 371 29.58 -22.79 -8.31
CA LEU A 371 29.97 -21.39 -8.29
C LEU A 371 31.00 -21.11 -7.19
N PRO A 372 31.94 -20.17 -7.41
CA PRO A 372 32.71 -19.60 -6.31
C PRO A 372 31.75 -18.80 -5.41
N TYR A 373 31.94 -18.88 -4.09
CA TYR A 373 31.05 -18.22 -3.14
C TYR A 373 31.81 -17.65 -1.95
N THR A 374 31.20 -16.65 -1.31
CA THR A 374 31.60 -16.14 0.00
C THR A 374 30.46 -16.38 0.99
N LEU A 375 30.84 -16.72 2.23
CA LEU A 375 29.90 -16.88 3.33
C LEU A 375 30.08 -15.71 4.30
N THR A 376 28.98 -15.09 4.69
CA THR A 376 28.95 -14.08 5.75
C THR A 376 27.98 -14.55 6.82
N PHE A 377 28.44 -14.63 8.07
CA PHE A 377 27.63 -15.09 9.19
C PHE A 377 26.98 -13.89 9.88
N ILE A 378 25.70 -14.00 10.23
CA ILE A 378 24.90 -12.89 10.76
C ILE A 378 24.43 -13.22 12.18
N LYS A 379 24.64 -12.29 13.10
CA LYS A 379 24.16 -12.33 14.50
C LYS A 379 23.25 -11.14 14.75
N GLY A 380 21.94 -11.37 14.78
CA GLY A 380 20.97 -10.27 14.79
C GLY A 380 21.09 -9.45 13.51
N VAL A 381 21.60 -8.21 13.62
CA VAL A 381 21.85 -7.29 12.50
C VAL A 381 23.34 -7.14 12.15
N GLU A 382 24.25 -7.75 12.91
CA GLU A 382 25.70 -7.59 12.71
C GLU A 382 26.32 -8.76 11.91
N SER A 383 27.23 -8.43 11.00
CA SER A 383 28.09 -9.42 10.34
C SER A 383 29.23 -9.86 11.25
N VAL A 384 29.39 -11.17 11.42
CA VAL A 384 30.43 -11.77 12.26
C VAL A 384 31.50 -12.41 11.36
N ASP A 385 32.76 -12.03 11.57
CA ASP A 385 33.89 -12.78 11.00
C ASP A 385 34.03 -14.11 11.75
N PHE A 386 33.70 -15.21 11.09
CA PHE A 386 33.78 -16.55 11.67
C PHE A 386 35.02 -17.27 11.16
N GLN A 387 36.03 -17.36 12.02
CA GLN A 387 37.25 -18.12 11.74
C GLN A 387 37.15 -19.48 12.43
N GLY A 388 36.72 -20.49 11.68
CA GLY A 388 36.65 -21.87 12.16
C GLY A 388 35.84 -22.81 11.28
N THR A 389 35.74 -24.06 11.71
CA THR A 389 34.88 -25.06 11.07
C THR A 389 33.41 -24.79 11.44
N ALA A 390 32.55 -24.61 10.44
CA ALA A 390 31.14 -24.30 10.65
C ALA A 390 30.38 -25.55 11.11
N LEU A 391 30.17 -25.67 12.44
CA LEU A 391 29.30 -26.66 13.08
C LEU A 391 28.02 -25.94 13.52
N ILE A 392 26.85 -26.55 13.33
CA ILE A 392 25.55 -25.93 13.65
C ILE A 392 25.48 -25.62 15.15
N SER A 393 25.94 -26.53 16.02
CA SER A 393 26.03 -26.29 17.48
C SER A 393 26.83 -25.03 17.80
N LYS A 394 28.03 -24.89 17.22
CA LYS A 394 28.92 -23.75 17.43
C LYS A 394 28.32 -22.43 16.90
N LEU A 395 27.67 -22.47 15.74
CA LEU A 395 26.98 -21.28 15.20
C LEU A 395 25.87 -20.82 16.16
N LYS A 396 25.07 -21.76 16.69
CA LYS A 396 24.03 -21.47 17.68
C LYS A 396 24.60 -20.92 18.99
N GLU A 397 25.67 -21.51 19.51
CA GLU A 397 26.35 -21.02 20.73
C GLU A 397 26.87 -19.58 20.57
N MET A 398 27.38 -19.24 19.39
CA MET A 398 27.84 -17.88 19.08
C MET A 398 26.69 -16.88 18.88
N GLY A 399 25.45 -17.36 18.81
CA GLY A 399 24.25 -16.58 18.55
C GLY A 399 24.08 -16.21 17.08
N ILE A 400 24.74 -16.93 16.16
CA ILE A 400 24.59 -16.71 14.72
C ILE A 400 23.23 -17.28 14.29
N THR A 401 22.42 -16.44 13.66
CA THR A 401 21.03 -16.76 13.28
C THR A 401 20.92 -17.13 11.80
N GLN A 402 21.75 -16.52 10.94
CA GLN A 402 21.68 -16.68 9.50
C GLN A 402 23.08 -16.75 8.87
N VAL A 403 23.16 -17.38 7.70
CA VAL A 403 24.34 -17.39 6.82
C VAL A 403 23.93 -16.79 5.48
N LYS A 404 24.59 -15.71 5.07
CA LYS A 404 24.46 -15.11 3.74
C LYS A 404 25.48 -15.74 2.80
N ILE A 405 25.01 -16.17 1.64
CA ILE A 405 25.81 -16.73 0.55
C ILE A 405 25.78 -15.73 -0.61
N SER A 406 26.96 -15.30 -1.03
CA SER A 406 27.12 -14.39 -2.16
C SER A 406 28.03 -15.00 -3.22
N SER A 407 27.71 -14.73 -4.49
CA SER A 407 28.58 -15.05 -5.63
C SER A 407 28.50 -13.89 -6.63
N ALA A 408 29.62 -13.58 -7.29
CA ALA A 408 29.71 -12.42 -8.17
C ALA A 408 28.71 -12.52 -9.34
N GLY A 409 27.83 -11.52 -9.47
CA GLY A 409 26.79 -11.48 -10.50
C GLY A 409 25.55 -12.35 -10.23
N TYR A 410 25.42 -12.90 -9.02
CA TYR A 410 24.25 -13.66 -8.57
C TYR A 410 23.56 -12.94 -7.42
N PHE A 411 22.24 -13.04 -7.36
CA PHE A 411 21.49 -12.51 -6.22
C PHE A 411 21.91 -13.25 -4.94
N PRO A 412 22.21 -12.52 -3.85
CA PRO A 412 22.60 -13.15 -2.59
C PRO A 412 21.42 -13.94 -2.00
N LYS A 413 21.73 -15.04 -1.29
CA LYS A 413 20.73 -15.84 -0.58
C LYS A 413 21.08 -15.98 0.89
N GLN A 414 20.09 -15.82 1.76
CA GLN A 414 20.23 -16.07 3.20
C GLN A 414 19.62 -17.42 3.56
N ILE A 415 20.24 -18.10 4.53
CA ILE A 415 19.74 -19.35 5.09
C ILE A 415 19.80 -19.25 6.61
N PHE A 416 18.67 -19.51 7.27
CA PHE A 416 18.60 -19.59 8.72
C PHE A 416 19.36 -20.83 9.22
N VAL A 417 20.12 -20.66 10.30
CA VAL A 417 20.93 -21.74 10.91
C VAL A 417 20.05 -22.91 11.39
N GLU A 418 18.81 -22.64 11.78
CA GLU A 418 17.83 -23.68 12.13
C GLU A 418 17.43 -24.59 10.96
N ASN A 419 17.55 -24.09 9.73
CA ASN A 419 17.22 -24.83 8.50
C ASN A 419 18.43 -25.55 7.89
N LEU A 420 19.62 -25.47 8.53
CA LEU A 420 20.81 -26.17 8.09
C LEU A 420 20.77 -27.65 8.51
N ASN A 421 21.27 -28.52 7.64
CA ASN A 421 21.32 -29.96 7.90
C ASN A 421 22.69 -30.35 8.49
N ALA A 422 22.69 -31.02 9.65
CA ALA A 422 23.89 -31.50 10.33
C ALA A 422 24.55 -32.70 9.63
N ASN A 423 23.83 -33.41 8.76
CA ASN A 423 24.27 -34.66 8.14
C ASN A 423 24.08 -34.59 6.61
N GLY A 424 24.93 -33.85 5.91
CA GLY A 424 24.93 -33.80 4.44
C GLY A 424 25.56 -32.56 3.84
N LYS A 425 25.58 -32.51 2.50
CA LYS A 425 25.95 -31.30 1.75
C LYS A 425 24.76 -30.34 1.69
N THR A 426 24.95 -29.11 2.15
CA THR A 426 24.01 -28.01 1.96
C THR A 426 24.15 -27.48 0.54
N VAL A 427 23.20 -27.85 -0.32
CA VAL A 427 23.14 -27.37 -1.70
C VAL A 427 22.32 -26.09 -1.75
N VAL A 428 22.89 -25.01 -2.28
CA VAL A 428 22.22 -23.72 -2.43
C VAL A 428 22.18 -23.35 -3.90
N LEU A 429 20.99 -23.05 -4.40
CA LEU A 429 20.78 -22.56 -5.75
C LEU A 429 20.82 -21.03 -5.75
N LEU A 430 21.69 -20.44 -6.57
CA LEU A 430 21.74 -19.00 -6.79
C LEU A 430 21.24 -18.67 -8.20
N THR A 431 20.48 -17.58 -8.30
CA THR A 431 19.98 -17.07 -9.58
C THR A 431 20.91 -15.96 -10.06
N LYS A 432 21.41 -16.11 -11.30
CA LYS A 432 22.24 -15.10 -11.93
C LYS A 432 21.44 -13.86 -12.27
N ALA A 433 22.00 -12.68 -12.01
CA ALA A 433 21.35 -11.41 -12.30
C ALA A 433 21.56 -11.00 -13.77
N GLU A 434 20.97 -11.79 -14.67
CA GLU A 434 20.94 -11.55 -16.12
C GLU A 434 19.50 -11.30 -16.59
N ALA A 435 19.34 -10.55 -17.68
CA ALA A 435 18.01 -10.21 -18.17
C ALA A 435 17.14 -11.45 -18.44
N GLY A 436 15.88 -11.37 -18.01
CA GLY A 436 14.93 -12.47 -18.03
C GLY A 436 15.00 -13.41 -16.82
N SER A 437 15.99 -13.28 -15.94
CA SER A 437 16.00 -13.99 -14.66
C SER A 437 14.88 -13.49 -13.74
N ILE A 438 14.24 -14.43 -13.03
CA ILE A 438 13.23 -14.14 -12.01
C ILE A 438 13.71 -14.68 -10.66
N VAL A 439 13.61 -13.87 -9.61
CA VAL A 439 13.99 -14.22 -8.23
C VAL A 439 12.81 -14.01 -7.30
N LEU A 440 12.52 -15.01 -6.47
CA LEU A 440 11.51 -14.92 -5.42
C LEU A 440 12.11 -14.29 -4.16
N LEU A 441 11.44 -13.29 -3.60
CA LEU A 441 11.81 -12.72 -2.30
C LEU A 441 11.11 -13.52 -1.19
N GLU A 442 11.75 -14.61 -0.74
CA GLU A 442 11.19 -15.56 0.22
C GLU A 442 10.98 -14.95 1.62
N ASP A 443 11.82 -13.99 2.01
CA ASP A 443 11.84 -13.41 3.36
C ASP A 443 11.14 -12.04 3.48
N VAL A 444 10.42 -11.61 2.43
CA VAL A 444 9.70 -10.33 2.40
C VAL A 444 8.25 -10.54 2.79
N ASN A 445 7.88 -10.00 3.96
CA ASN A 445 6.56 -10.11 4.56
C ASN A 445 5.89 -8.74 4.67
N PHE A 446 4.56 -8.77 4.72
CA PHE A 446 3.72 -7.59 4.88
C PHE A 446 2.69 -7.83 5.97
N LYS A 447 2.32 -6.74 6.67
CA LYS A 447 1.17 -6.78 7.58
C LYS A 447 -0.08 -7.23 6.82
N ARG A 448 -0.94 -7.94 7.53
CA ARG A 448 -2.10 -8.59 6.91
C ARG A 448 -3.02 -7.58 6.24
N GLY A 449 -3.25 -7.77 4.94
CA GLY A 449 -4.15 -6.94 4.14
C GLY A 449 -3.59 -5.58 3.75
N THR A 450 -2.33 -5.29 4.05
CA THR A 450 -1.69 -4.01 3.73
C THR A 450 -0.42 -4.21 2.88
N ALA A 451 0.13 -3.10 2.41
CA ALA A 451 1.44 -3.01 1.77
C ALA A 451 2.57 -2.65 2.76
N GLU A 452 2.27 -2.54 4.06
CA GLU A 452 3.26 -2.21 5.07
C GLU A 452 4.20 -3.40 5.31
N LEU A 453 5.51 -3.19 5.12
CA LEU A 453 6.54 -4.20 5.37
C LEU A 453 6.54 -4.62 6.84
N GLU A 454 6.78 -5.91 7.11
CA GLU A 454 6.72 -6.46 8.47
C GLU A 454 7.91 -7.38 8.77
N GLY A 455 8.62 -7.06 9.86
CA GLY A 455 9.61 -7.94 10.48
C GLY A 455 11.06 -7.63 10.12
N GLU A 456 11.95 -7.83 11.09
CA GLU A 456 13.39 -7.58 10.96
C GLU A 456 14.03 -8.40 9.82
N THR A 457 13.53 -9.61 9.57
CA THR A 457 14.01 -10.47 8.49
C THR A 457 13.72 -9.88 7.11
N THR A 458 12.59 -9.17 6.95
CA THR A 458 12.23 -8.49 5.72
C THR A 458 13.13 -7.30 5.47
N GLU A 459 13.35 -6.45 6.48
CA GLU A 459 14.26 -5.31 6.36
C GLU A 459 15.70 -5.75 6.06
N ALA A 460 16.18 -6.81 6.71
CA ALA A 460 17.51 -7.37 6.45
C ALA A 460 17.65 -7.92 5.03
N SER A 461 16.65 -8.67 4.54
CA SER A 461 16.63 -9.23 3.19
C SER A 461 16.62 -8.13 2.12
N LEU A 462 15.79 -7.10 2.30
CA LEU A 462 15.73 -5.96 1.39
C LEU A 462 16.99 -5.09 1.45
N SER A 463 17.61 -4.95 2.62
CA SER A 463 18.89 -4.24 2.77
C SER A 463 20.01 -4.92 1.99
N ASP A 464 20.07 -6.26 2.05
CA ASP A 464 21.03 -7.05 1.28
C ASP A 464 20.81 -6.95 -0.23
N LEU A 465 19.55 -6.97 -0.65
CA LEU A 465 19.19 -6.74 -2.05
C LEU A 465 19.60 -5.33 -2.50
N ALA A 466 19.36 -4.31 -1.67
CA ALA A 466 19.75 -2.94 -1.98
C ALA A 466 21.27 -2.79 -2.16
N LEU A 467 22.06 -3.39 -1.24
CA LEU A 467 23.52 -3.42 -1.37
C LEU A 467 23.97 -4.07 -2.67
N PHE A 468 23.39 -5.23 -3.01
CA PHE A 468 23.69 -5.93 -4.26
C PHE A 468 23.39 -5.06 -5.50
N LEU A 469 22.23 -4.39 -5.55
CA LEU A 469 21.85 -3.54 -6.67
C LEU A 469 22.73 -2.29 -6.79
N LYS A 470 23.22 -1.75 -5.65
CA LYS A 470 24.16 -0.62 -5.64
C LYS A 470 25.55 -1.01 -6.16
N GLU A 471 26.00 -2.22 -5.86
CA GLU A 471 27.24 -2.79 -6.41
C GLU A 471 27.12 -3.11 -7.91
N ASN A 472 25.89 -3.22 -8.43
CA ASN A 472 25.60 -3.57 -9.81
C ASN A 472 24.64 -2.56 -10.48
N PRO A 473 25.05 -1.28 -10.64
CA PRO A 473 24.17 -0.18 -11.03
C PRO A 473 23.61 -0.27 -12.45
N GLN A 474 24.10 -1.20 -13.28
CA GLN A 474 23.58 -1.49 -14.62
C GLN A 474 22.33 -2.39 -14.62
N ILE A 475 22.04 -3.06 -13.50
CA ILE A 475 20.92 -4.00 -13.41
C ILE A 475 19.63 -3.22 -13.25
N LYS A 476 18.69 -3.44 -14.17
CA LYS A 476 17.31 -2.97 -14.06
C LYS A 476 16.43 -4.11 -13.60
N ILE A 477 15.50 -3.83 -12.70
CA ILE A 477 14.58 -4.82 -12.16
C ILE A 477 13.13 -4.33 -12.19
N ARG A 478 12.22 -5.26 -12.46
CA ARG A 478 10.79 -5.11 -12.23
C ARG A 478 10.39 -5.91 -11.01
N ILE A 479 9.84 -5.24 -10.02
CA ILE A 479 9.29 -5.82 -8.80
C ILE A 479 7.83 -6.17 -9.07
N ASN A 480 7.51 -7.45 -9.05
CA ASN A 480 6.18 -7.97 -9.32
C ASN A 480 5.54 -8.45 -8.01
N GLY A 481 4.46 -7.80 -7.60
CA GLY A 481 3.66 -8.24 -6.46
C GLY A 481 2.56 -9.21 -6.89
N HIS A 482 2.26 -10.16 -6.01
CA HIS A 482 1.20 -11.16 -6.18
C HIS A 482 0.41 -11.34 -4.88
N THR A 483 -0.87 -11.71 -5.02
CA THR A 483 -1.74 -12.10 -3.91
C THR A 483 -2.23 -13.54 -4.11
N ASP A 484 -2.96 -14.06 -3.12
CA ASP A 484 -3.79 -15.23 -3.34
C ASP A 484 -5.10 -14.86 -4.08
N ASN A 485 -6.02 -15.82 -4.18
CA ASN A 485 -7.32 -15.64 -4.85
C ASN A 485 -8.47 -15.26 -3.89
N VAL A 486 -8.18 -14.96 -2.62
CA VAL A 486 -9.21 -14.65 -1.63
C VAL A 486 -9.51 -13.16 -1.69
N GLY A 487 -10.81 -12.81 -1.67
CA GLY A 487 -11.26 -11.43 -1.75
C GLY A 487 -11.49 -10.96 -3.18
N ASP A 488 -11.66 -9.65 -3.34
CA ASP A 488 -11.95 -9.06 -4.64
C ASP A 488 -10.69 -9.06 -5.55
N PRO A 489 -10.78 -9.56 -6.81
CA PRO A 489 -9.65 -9.62 -7.72
C PRO A 489 -8.99 -8.26 -8.02
N GLY A 490 -9.74 -7.17 -8.04
CA GLY A 490 -9.19 -5.85 -8.29
C GLY A 490 -8.52 -5.25 -7.08
N LEU A 491 -9.12 -5.35 -5.90
CA LEU A 491 -8.44 -5.01 -4.64
C LEU A 491 -7.12 -5.76 -4.50
N ASN A 492 -7.13 -7.04 -4.87
CA ASN A 492 -5.93 -7.87 -4.88
C ASN A 492 -4.88 -7.39 -5.88
N LYS A 493 -5.29 -6.94 -7.08
CA LYS A 493 -4.38 -6.36 -8.06
C LYS A 493 -3.74 -5.08 -7.52
N GLN A 494 -4.54 -4.19 -6.94
CA GLN A 494 -4.05 -2.97 -6.33
C GLN A 494 -3.10 -3.26 -5.17
N LEU A 495 -3.51 -4.08 -4.20
CA LEU A 495 -2.68 -4.45 -3.04
C LEU A 495 -1.33 -5.03 -3.49
N SER A 496 -1.33 -5.83 -4.54
CA SER A 496 -0.10 -6.37 -5.10
C SER A 496 0.81 -5.30 -5.72
N LEU A 497 0.23 -4.27 -6.37
CA LEU A 497 0.98 -3.14 -6.90
C LEU A 497 1.57 -2.30 -5.75
N GLU A 498 0.77 -2.01 -4.73
CA GLU A 498 1.19 -1.25 -3.55
C GLU A 498 2.33 -1.95 -2.80
N ARG A 499 2.25 -3.28 -2.63
CA ARG A 499 3.34 -4.09 -2.05
C ARG A 499 4.63 -4.02 -2.85
N ALA A 500 4.53 -4.06 -4.18
CA ALA A 500 5.68 -3.87 -5.05
C ALA A 500 6.25 -2.44 -4.92
N GLY A 501 5.37 -1.44 -4.77
CA GLY A 501 5.72 -0.07 -4.43
C GLY A 501 6.49 0.04 -3.12
N SER A 502 5.99 -0.54 -2.01
CA SER A 502 6.67 -0.48 -0.72
C SER A 502 8.05 -1.15 -0.73
N VAL A 503 8.24 -2.22 -1.50
CA VAL A 503 9.56 -2.82 -1.72
C VAL A 503 10.47 -1.88 -2.51
N ARG A 504 9.95 -1.26 -3.59
CA ARG A 504 10.70 -0.26 -4.37
C ARG A 504 11.14 0.91 -3.49
N ASP A 505 10.21 1.48 -2.73
CA ASP A 505 10.44 2.67 -1.90
C ASP A 505 11.51 2.37 -0.83
N PHE A 506 11.47 1.19 -0.20
CA PHE A 506 12.54 0.74 0.70
C PHE A 506 13.92 0.66 0.01
N LEU A 507 13.99 0.13 -1.22
CA LEU A 507 15.24 0.03 -1.96
C LEU A 507 15.79 1.42 -2.34
N ILE A 508 14.89 2.34 -2.70
CA ILE A 508 15.19 3.73 -3.00
C ILE A 508 15.78 4.43 -1.77
N ASP A 509 15.16 4.28 -0.60
CA ASP A 509 15.64 4.83 0.67
C ASP A 509 17.04 4.31 1.03
N MET A 510 17.36 3.07 0.65
CA MET A 510 18.69 2.47 0.81
C MET A 510 19.71 2.94 -0.24
N GLY A 511 19.29 3.78 -1.19
CA GLY A 511 20.13 4.42 -2.21
C GLY A 511 20.25 3.64 -3.53
N VAL A 512 19.30 2.76 -3.85
CA VAL A 512 19.22 2.13 -5.18
C VAL A 512 18.68 3.16 -6.18
N ASN A 513 19.25 3.20 -7.38
CA ASN A 513 18.82 4.14 -8.41
C ASN A 513 17.37 3.85 -8.86
N PHE A 514 16.49 4.84 -8.72
CA PHE A 514 15.10 4.80 -9.13
C PHE A 514 14.90 4.37 -10.60
N GLU A 515 15.74 4.85 -11.51
CA GLU A 515 15.60 4.54 -12.95
C GLU A 515 15.78 3.05 -13.28
N ASN A 516 16.37 2.31 -12.35
CA ASN A 516 16.56 0.87 -12.48
C ASN A 516 15.40 0.07 -11.89
N LEU A 517 14.39 0.71 -11.29
CA LEU A 517 13.30 0.06 -10.60
C LEU A 517 11.98 0.33 -11.31
N ARG A 518 11.24 -0.74 -11.62
CA ARG A 518 9.85 -0.68 -12.09
C ARG A 518 8.99 -1.60 -11.23
N ILE A 519 7.69 -1.33 -11.14
CA ILE A 519 6.77 -2.14 -10.34
C ILE A 519 5.61 -2.67 -11.17
N SER A 520 5.00 -3.77 -10.75
CA SER A 520 3.79 -4.31 -11.35
C SER A 520 2.99 -5.12 -10.34
N GLY A 521 1.67 -4.96 -10.35
CA GLY A 521 0.75 -5.73 -9.52
C GLY A 521 -0.07 -6.73 -10.34
N TRP A 522 0.09 -8.03 -10.07
CA TRP A 522 -0.62 -9.10 -10.77
C TRP A 522 -1.82 -9.66 -10.01
N GLY A 523 -2.04 -9.25 -8.76
CA GLY A 523 -3.05 -9.81 -7.88
C GLY A 523 -2.96 -11.34 -7.81
N GLY A 524 -4.11 -12.02 -7.83
CA GLY A 524 -4.19 -13.48 -7.80
C GLY A 524 -4.06 -14.17 -9.17
N THR A 525 -3.72 -13.44 -10.24
CA THR A 525 -3.81 -13.96 -11.62
C THR A 525 -2.66 -14.89 -12.03
N ARG A 526 -1.56 -14.89 -11.27
CA ARG A 526 -0.35 -15.69 -11.53
C ARG A 526 0.03 -16.56 -10.31
N PRO A 527 -0.80 -17.56 -9.95
CA PRO A 527 -0.50 -18.43 -8.82
C PRO A 527 0.64 -19.40 -9.14
N ILE A 528 1.53 -19.62 -8.17
CA ILE A 528 2.60 -20.63 -8.25
C ILE A 528 2.27 -21.90 -7.45
N ALA A 529 1.21 -21.85 -6.65
CA ALA A 529 0.69 -22.96 -5.87
C ALA A 529 -0.84 -22.99 -5.86
N SER A 530 -1.42 -24.12 -5.46
CA SER A 530 -2.87 -24.27 -5.37
C SER A 530 -3.47 -23.31 -4.35
N ASN A 531 -4.48 -22.55 -4.76
CA ASN A 531 -5.23 -21.68 -3.86
C ASN A 531 -6.22 -22.42 -2.94
N ALA A 532 -6.36 -23.74 -3.12
CA ALA A 532 -7.27 -24.56 -2.31
C ALA A 532 -6.82 -24.71 -0.85
N THR A 533 -5.53 -24.54 -0.56
CA THR A 533 -4.97 -24.72 0.79
C THR A 533 -4.33 -23.41 1.28
N GLU A 534 -4.32 -23.20 2.60
CA GLU A 534 -3.66 -22.02 3.18
C GLU A 534 -2.15 -22.01 2.87
N ALA A 535 -1.50 -23.18 2.92
CA ALA A 535 -0.10 -23.30 2.57
C ALA A 535 0.18 -22.89 1.11
N GLY A 536 -0.72 -23.20 0.17
CA GLY A 536 -0.57 -22.77 -1.21
C GLY A 536 -0.88 -21.29 -1.41
N ARG A 537 -1.89 -20.75 -0.72
CA ARG A 537 -2.16 -19.30 -0.70
C ARG A 537 -1.00 -18.49 -0.14
N ALA A 538 -0.38 -18.96 0.94
CA ALA A 538 0.83 -18.34 1.50
C ALA A 538 1.95 -18.21 0.47
N LYS A 539 2.17 -19.24 -0.36
CA LYS A 539 3.15 -19.17 -1.47
C LYS A 539 2.76 -18.20 -2.57
N ASN A 540 1.46 -17.96 -2.78
CA ASN A 540 0.98 -17.04 -3.81
C ASN A 540 1.09 -15.57 -3.37
N ARG A 541 1.01 -15.29 -2.07
CA ARG A 541 1.28 -13.97 -1.47
C ARG A 541 2.79 -13.72 -1.44
N ARG A 542 3.33 -13.22 -2.55
CA ARG A 542 4.78 -13.10 -2.75
C ARG A 542 5.15 -11.86 -3.55
N VAL A 543 6.43 -11.53 -3.50
CA VAL A 543 7.07 -10.55 -4.40
C VAL A 543 8.18 -11.26 -5.16
N GLU A 544 8.26 -11.02 -6.46
CA GLU A 544 9.33 -11.55 -7.31
C GLU A 544 10.00 -10.41 -8.08
N LEU A 545 11.32 -10.50 -8.26
CA LEU A 545 12.10 -9.59 -9.06
C LEU A 545 12.34 -10.20 -10.43
N ALA A 546 12.04 -9.47 -11.49
CA ALA A 546 12.43 -9.83 -12.85
C ALA A 546 13.53 -8.88 -13.33
N VAL A 547 14.64 -9.40 -13.81
CA VAL A 547 15.72 -8.58 -14.38
C VAL A 547 15.34 -8.16 -15.79
N GLU A 548 15.37 -6.86 -16.06
CA GLU A 548 15.07 -6.27 -17.36
C GLU A 548 16.36 -6.01 -18.19
N ASN A 549 16.17 -5.72 -19.48
CA ASN A 549 17.25 -5.45 -20.44
C ASN A 549 17.81 -4.02 -20.35
#